data_AF-A0A7J8F8P0-F1
#
_entry.id   AF-A0A7J8F8P0-F1
#
_cell.length_a   1.000
_cell.length_b   1.000
_cell.length_c   1.000
_cell.angle_alpha   90.00
_cell.angle_beta   90.00
_cell.angle_gamma   90.00
#
_symmetry.space_group_name_H-M   'P 1'
#
loop_
_entity.id
_entity.type
_entity.pdbx_description
1 polymer ?
#
loop_
_entity_poly.entity_id
_entity_poly.type
_entity_poly.pdbx_seq_one_letter_code
_entity_poly.pdbx_strand_id
1 'polypeptide(L)'
;MAVTTRLTWNEEKGLQRLLGNVSLSLLYKSSVHGCSIKDMLERCTLQGSTVTVIYLDKIIIGAFILGHYPQEDRDFEKQTSSFHFLFKKNTTEITTAFLNTAPKITSEELTFYSSGYNKIFSLTPHKCHFFLATLLAKILKVRPGVFGYLECEVFRVEGIKDDGGYIRRITGATERRSTLLAELRNYKPYADLVSEIHILLLGPVGSGKSSFINSVKSVFRGHMTRQAAVGSDITSITELYRIYSIKDGKDGTSLPFMLCDTMGLDEKEGVGLCVDDIPHILKGCMPDRYHFNPQKPITSRHPNFTSPSLGDRIHCVAYVLDINCINNLTSEMVVKLKQVKEEVLNSGVAQVALLTKVENYHEVLQDNFLNMKKSVTSQSQIMEVQKILNIPIYNILLVDNYASDWEPDPLKDILILSVLKQMLQAVDDYLEDLPPQRTDEVARVSQLSICD
;
A
#
# COMPACT_ATOMS: atom_id res chain seq x y z
N MET A 1 -10.92 -23.58 33.77
CA MET A 1 -9.77 -22.78 33.31
C MET A 1 -10.17 -22.04 32.05
N ALA A 2 -9.79 -20.78 31.89
CA ALA A 2 -10.00 -20.07 30.62
C ALA A 2 -9.21 -20.77 29.51
N VAL A 3 -9.84 -21.07 28.38
CA VAL A 3 -9.17 -21.67 27.23
C VAL A 3 -8.35 -20.59 26.54
N THR A 4 -7.04 -20.79 26.43
CA THR A 4 -6.13 -19.83 25.80
C THR A 4 -5.74 -20.28 24.40
N THR A 5 -5.62 -19.30 23.50
CA THR A 5 -5.15 -19.50 22.12
C THR A 5 -3.68 -19.92 22.09
N ARG A 6 -3.29 -20.68 21.07
CA ARG A 6 -1.89 -20.99 20.76
C ARG A 6 -1.25 -19.93 19.84
N LEU A 7 -2.05 -19.04 19.26
CA LEU A 7 -1.55 -17.89 18.51
C LEU A 7 -0.70 -17.03 19.44
N THR A 8 0.48 -16.66 18.97
CA THR A 8 1.23 -15.57 19.58
C THR A 8 0.53 -14.24 19.32
N TRP A 9 0.81 -13.23 20.15
CA TRP A 9 0.23 -11.89 19.97
C TRP A 9 0.48 -11.31 18.56
N ASN A 10 1.65 -11.54 17.98
CA ASN A 10 1.98 -11.11 16.61
C ASN A 10 1.13 -11.84 15.55
N GLU A 11 0.95 -13.16 15.68
CA GLU A 11 0.14 -13.96 14.74
C GLU A 11 -1.34 -13.57 14.82
N GLU A 12 -1.87 -13.37 16.03
CA GLU A 12 -3.24 -12.91 16.23
C GLU A 12 -3.46 -11.51 15.63
N LYS A 13 -2.54 -10.56 15.88
CA LYS A 13 -2.61 -9.22 15.31
C LYS A 13 -2.50 -9.22 13.79
N GLY A 14 -1.61 -10.03 13.22
CA GLY A 14 -1.50 -10.21 11.78
C GLY A 14 -2.80 -10.72 11.16
N LEU A 15 -3.47 -11.67 11.82
CA LEU A 15 -4.75 -12.21 11.36
C LEU A 15 -5.89 -11.19 11.47
N GLN A 16 -5.96 -10.43 12.57
CA GLN A 16 -6.93 -9.35 12.75
C GLN A 16 -6.81 -8.28 11.65
N ARG A 17 -5.58 -7.93 11.25
CA ARG A 17 -5.33 -6.95 10.17
C ARG A 17 -5.62 -7.48 8.79
N LEU A 18 -5.27 -8.74 8.52
CA LEU A 18 -5.63 -9.40 7.27
C LEU A 18 -7.15 -9.37 7.03
N LEU A 19 -7.90 -9.46 8.12
CA LEU A 19 -9.34 -9.34 8.17
C LEU A 19 -9.81 -7.90 8.49
N GLY A 20 -9.04 -6.87 8.13
CA GLY A 20 -9.49 -5.48 8.23
C GLY A 20 -9.78 -4.98 9.65
N ASN A 21 -8.87 -5.25 10.59
CA ASN A 21 -8.90 -4.79 11.99
C ASN A 21 -10.10 -5.29 12.80
N VAL A 22 -10.39 -6.58 12.67
CA VAL A 22 -11.43 -7.29 13.45
C VAL A 22 -10.96 -7.71 14.83
N SER A 23 -11.92 -8.13 15.67
CA SER A 23 -11.64 -8.84 16.93
C SER A 23 -11.82 -10.34 16.75
N LEU A 24 -11.00 -11.14 17.43
CA LEU A 24 -11.05 -12.61 17.39
C LEU A 24 -11.42 -13.15 18.77
N SER A 25 -12.42 -14.02 18.82
CA SER A 25 -12.87 -14.69 20.04
C SER A 25 -12.76 -16.20 19.88
N LEU A 26 -11.92 -16.87 20.68
CA LEU A 26 -11.69 -18.31 20.58
C LEU A 26 -12.98 -19.10 20.94
N LEU A 27 -13.46 -19.93 20.01
CA LEU A 27 -14.65 -20.77 20.18
C LEU A 27 -14.29 -22.22 20.48
N TYR A 28 -13.31 -22.76 19.75
CA TYR A 28 -12.94 -24.18 19.78
C TYR A 28 -11.42 -24.36 19.76
N LYS A 29 -10.96 -25.44 20.37
CA LYS A 29 -9.57 -25.85 20.51
C LYS A 29 -9.55 -27.37 20.68
N SER A 30 -8.94 -28.09 19.75
CA SER A 30 -9.05 -29.55 19.67
C SER A 30 -8.49 -30.28 20.89
N SER A 31 -7.41 -29.77 21.50
CA SER A 31 -6.83 -30.34 22.73
C SER A 31 -7.69 -30.20 23.98
N VAL A 32 -8.66 -29.28 24.00
CA VAL A 32 -9.51 -28.99 25.17
C VAL A 32 -10.92 -29.50 24.98
N HIS A 33 -11.46 -29.36 23.77
CA HIS A 33 -12.86 -29.58 23.49
C HIS A 33 -13.17 -30.92 22.83
N GLY A 34 -12.14 -31.71 22.49
CA GLY A 34 -12.31 -32.97 21.78
C GLY A 34 -11.96 -32.85 20.30
N CYS A 35 -11.69 -33.99 19.67
CA CYS A 35 -11.18 -34.08 18.30
C CYS A 35 -12.21 -34.69 17.33
N SER A 36 -13.51 -34.48 17.55
CA SER A 36 -14.56 -34.86 16.58
C SER A 36 -15.14 -33.64 15.87
N ILE A 37 -15.77 -33.87 14.71
CA ILE A 37 -16.54 -32.82 14.02
C ILE A 37 -17.71 -32.34 14.90
N LYS A 38 -18.35 -33.26 15.63
CA LYS A 38 -19.44 -32.95 16.55
C LYS A 38 -19.02 -31.93 17.62
N ASP A 39 -17.87 -32.15 18.26
CA ASP A 39 -17.33 -31.23 19.29
C ASP A 39 -17.11 -29.81 18.73
N MET A 40 -16.70 -29.74 17.46
CA MET A 40 -16.45 -28.49 16.75
C MET A 40 -17.77 -27.78 16.42
N LEU A 41 -18.75 -28.51 15.89
CA LEU A 41 -20.07 -28.01 15.53
C LEU A 41 -20.83 -27.47 16.74
N GLU A 42 -20.81 -28.16 17.88
CA GLU A 42 -21.50 -27.72 19.11
C GLU A 42 -21.09 -26.30 19.55
N ARG A 43 -19.87 -25.87 19.20
CA ARG A 43 -19.31 -24.57 19.60
C ARG A 43 -19.33 -23.53 18.50
N CYS A 44 -19.15 -23.94 17.24
CA CYS A 44 -18.97 -23.02 16.12
C CYS A 44 -20.28 -22.69 15.40
N THR A 45 -21.32 -23.52 15.56
CA THR A 45 -22.59 -23.34 14.87
C THR A 45 -23.28 -22.05 15.30
N LEU A 46 -23.82 -21.30 14.33
CA LEU A 46 -24.49 -20.00 14.52
C LEU A 46 -23.63 -18.88 15.15
N GLN A 47 -22.29 -19.00 15.16
CA GLN A 47 -21.41 -17.97 15.73
C GLN A 47 -21.10 -16.80 14.77
N GLY A 48 -21.62 -16.85 13.55
CA GLY A 48 -21.29 -15.89 12.49
C GLY A 48 -19.98 -16.27 11.82
N SER A 49 -19.30 -15.28 11.23
CA SER A 49 -18.02 -15.47 10.53
C SER A 49 -16.95 -16.06 11.44
N THR A 50 -16.16 -16.99 10.91
CA THR A 50 -15.15 -17.71 11.70
C THR A 50 -13.82 -17.83 10.97
N VAL A 51 -12.75 -18.05 11.73
CA VAL A 51 -11.46 -18.50 11.21
C VAL A 51 -11.10 -19.83 11.85
N THR A 52 -10.85 -20.84 11.03
CA THR A 52 -10.24 -22.10 11.44
C THR A 52 -8.73 -22.00 11.27
N VAL A 53 -7.97 -22.30 12.32
CA VAL A 53 -6.51 -22.21 12.40
C VAL A 53 -5.94 -23.60 12.72
N ILE A 54 -5.06 -24.08 11.85
CA ILE A 54 -4.48 -25.43 11.88
C ILE A 54 -2.97 -25.29 12.08
N TYR A 55 -2.47 -25.81 13.17
CA TYR A 55 -1.07 -25.73 13.54
C TYR A 55 -0.31 -26.95 13.00
N LEU A 56 0.65 -26.70 12.12
CA LEU A 56 1.65 -27.69 11.72
C LEU A 56 2.98 -27.37 12.45
N ASP A 57 4.02 -28.17 12.22
CA ASP A 57 5.32 -28.02 12.90
C ASP A 57 5.89 -26.60 12.73
N LYS A 58 6.10 -26.17 11.49
CA LYS A 58 6.75 -24.87 11.16
C LYS A 58 5.81 -23.83 10.55
N ILE A 59 4.56 -24.18 10.31
CA ILE A 59 3.59 -23.33 9.62
C ILE A 59 2.23 -23.40 10.31
N ILE A 60 1.45 -22.35 10.16
CA ILE A 60 0.04 -22.31 10.55
C ILE A 60 -0.74 -22.07 9.27
N ILE A 61 -1.72 -22.92 9.00
CA ILE A 61 -2.64 -22.74 7.87
C ILE A 61 -3.98 -22.37 8.46
N GLY A 62 -4.71 -21.44 7.84
CA GLY A 62 -6.07 -21.18 8.25
C GLY A 62 -7.01 -20.88 7.10
N ALA A 63 -8.29 -20.97 7.43
CA ALA A 63 -9.39 -20.73 6.52
C ALA A 63 -10.41 -19.84 7.22
N PHE A 64 -10.69 -18.69 6.62
CA PHE A 64 -11.79 -17.82 7.01
C PHE A 64 -13.06 -18.26 6.30
N ILE A 65 -14.18 -18.27 7.03
CA ILE A 65 -15.53 -18.54 6.52
C ILE A 65 -16.39 -17.30 6.81
N LEU A 66 -16.95 -16.70 5.77
CA LEU A 66 -17.95 -15.63 5.90
C LEU A 66 -19.32 -16.21 6.25
N GLY A 67 -20.00 -15.61 7.22
CA GLY A 67 -21.30 -16.08 7.69
C GLY A 67 -21.17 -17.31 8.59
N HIS A 68 -22.28 -17.97 8.88
CA HIS A 68 -22.31 -19.07 9.85
C HIS A 68 -21.48 -20.28 9.42
N TYR A 69 -20.89 -20.95 10.43
CA TYR A 69 -20.17 -22.22 10.28
C TYR A 69 -21.03 -23.28 9.55
N PRO A 70 -20.45 -24.12 8.67
CA PRO A 70 -21.20 -25.15 7.93
C PRO A 70 -21.90 -26.13 8.86
N GLN A 71 -23.08 -26.62 8.46
CA GLN A 71 -23.89 -27.62 9.17
C GLN A 71 -24.01 -28.90 8.34
N GLU A 72 -24.18 -30.05 9.01
CA GLU A 72 -24.55 -31.31 8.35
C GLU A 72 -25.95 -31.16 7.72
N ASP A 73 -26.15 -31.72 6.51
CA ASP A 73 -27.43 -31.77 5.77
C ASP A 73 -28.04 -30.46 5.20
N ARG A 74 -27.24 -29.44 4.86
CA ARG A 74 -27.70 -28.39 3.91
C ARG A 74 -27.12 -28.61 2.52
N ASP A 75 -27.98 -28.98 1.58
CA ASP A 75 -27.68 -29.02 0.16
C ASP A 75 -27.42 -27.61 -0.42
N PHE A 76 -26.54 -27.63 -1.42
CA PHE A 76 -26.04 -26.54 -2.25
C PHE A 76 -27.01 -25.38 -2.47
N GLU A 77 -26.57 -24.14 -2.21
CA GLU A 77 -26.86 -23.00 -3.11
C GLU A 77 -26.16 -21.68 -2.74
N LYS A 78 -25.81 -21.42 -1.48
CA LYS A 78 -25.05 -20.20 -1.13
C LYS A 78 -23.57 -20.45 -1.00
N GLN A 79 -22.80 -20.04 -2.01
CA GLN A 79 -21.36 -19.85 -1.89
C GLN A 79 -21.09 -18.93 -0.70
N THR A 80 -20.60 -19.49 0.41
CA THR A 80 -20.02 -18.68 1.48
C THR A 80 -18.59 -18.39 1.09
N SER A 81 -18.29 -17.11 0.82
CA SER A 81 -16.97 -16.67 0.43
C SER A 81 -15.97 -16.99 1.55
N SER A 82 -15.20 -18.06 1.38
CA SER A 82 -14.10 -18.43 2.26
C SER A 82 -12.77 -18.11 1.61
N PHE A 83 -11.74 -17.83 2.40
CA PHE A 83 -10.37 -17.63 1.90
C PHE A 83 -9.35 -18.30 2.81
N HIS A 84 -8.18 -18.60 2.28
CA HIS A 84 -7.14 -19.37 2.97
C HIS A 84 -5.89 -18.53 3.19
N PHE A 85 -5.20 -18.77 4.30
CA PHE A 85 -3.94 -18.10 4.60
C PHE A 85 -2.91 -19.07 5.18
N LEU A 86 -1.65 -18.71 5.03
CA LEU A 86 -0.50 -19.38 5.61
C LEU A 86 0.34 -18.38 6.40
N PHE A 87 0.56 -18.68 7.67
CA PHE A 87 1.66 -18.13 8.44
C PHE A 87 2.83 -19.09 8.43
N LYS A 88 4.03 -18.57 8.22
CA LYS A 88 5.25 -19.28 8.54
C LYS A 88 5.68 -18.86 9.94
N LYS A 89 5.84 -19.84 10.86
CA LYS A 89 6.21 -19.55 12.25
C LYS A 89 7.57 -18.85 12.27
N ASN A 90 7.72 -17.88 13.18
CA ASN A 90 8.93 -17.08 13.40
C ASN A 90 9.25 -16.07 12.28
N THR A 91 8.31 -15.76 11.39
CA THR A 91 8.42 -14.65 10.42
C THR A 91 7.17 -13.77 10.48
N THR A 92 7.31 -12.48 10.20
CA THR A 92 6.16 -11.56 10.04
C THR A 92 5.50 -11.67 8.66
N GLU A 93 6.02 -12.52 7.78
CA GLU A 93 5.48 -12.72 6.43
C GLU A 93 4.23 -13.63 6.47
N ILE A 94 3.11 -13.07 6.03
CA ILE A 94 1.86 -13.78 5.82
C ILE A 94 1.71 -14.03 4.33
N THR A 95 1.67 -15.30 3.92
CA THR A 95 1.34 -15.65 2.53
C THR A 95 -0.13 -15.98 2.46
N THR A 96 -0.87 -15.25 1.64
CA THR A 96 -2.33 -15.37 1.54
C THR A 96 -2.71 -15.99 0.20
N ALA A 97 -3.73 -16.84 0.22
CA ALA A 97 -4.27 -17.48 -0.96
C ALA A 97 -5.79 -17.32 -0.98
N PHE A 98 -6.26 -16.41 -1.83
CA PHE A 98 -7.68 -16.16 -2.00
C PHE A 98 -8.22 -17.12 -3.05
N LEU A 99 -8.93 -18.15 -2.60
CA LEU A 99 -9.66 -19.07 -3.46
C LEU A 99 -11.12 -19.02 -3.03
N ASN A 100 -12.03 -18.77 -3.97
CA ASN A 100 -13.45 -18.95 -3.70
C ASN A 100 -13.68 -20.44 -3.42
N THR A 101 -13.87 -20.76 -2.15
CA THR A 101 -14.17 -22.13 -1.74
C THR A 101 -15.52 -22.25 -1.05
N ALA A 102 -16.15 -23.41 -1.22
CA ALA A 102 -17.35 -23.79 -0.50
C ALA A 102 -16.96 -24.77 0.62
N PRO A 103 -17.12 -24.39 1.92
CA PRO A 103 -16.93 -25.31 3.01
C PRO A 103 -18.09 -26.33 3.06
N LYS A 104 -17.74 -27.59 3.30
CA LYS A 104 -18.66 -28.71 3.51
C LYS A 104 -18.23 -29.47 4.75
N ILE A 105 -19.18 -29.81 5.60
CA ILE A 105 -18.94 -30.61 6.79
C ILE A 105 -19.68 -31.94 6.68
N THR A 106 -19.02 -33.00 7.13
CA THR A 106 -19.56 -34.35 7.26
C THR A 106 -19.22 -34.84 8.66
N SER A 107 -19.79 -35.97 9.09
CA SER A 107 -19.49 -36.56 10.41
C SER A 107 -17.98 -36.80 10.64
N GLU A 108 -17.21 -36.95 9.56
CA GLU A 108 -15.79 -37.30 9.59
C GLU A 108 -14.84 -36.13 9.30
N GLU A 109 -15.20 -35.24 8.38
CA GLU A 109 -14.30 -34.20 7.88
C GLU A 109 -14.99 -32.86 7.56
N LEU A 110 -14.22 -31.79 7.70
CA LEU A 110 -14.48 -30.46 7.16
C LEU A 110 -13.64 -30.28 5.90
N THR A 111 -14.28 -30.03 4.77
CA THR A 111 -13.65 -29.96 3.45
C THR A 111 -14.02 -28.69 2.71
N PHE A 112 -13.05 -28.08 2.02
CA PHE A 112 -13.25 -26.87 1.22
C PHE A 112 -13.04 -27.20 -0.26
N TYR A 113 -14.01 -26.85 -1.10
CA TYR A 113 -14.01 -27.13 -2.55
C TYR A 113 -13.88 -25.85 -3.36
N SER A 114 -13.10 -25.84 -4.45
CA SER A 114 -13.09 -24.72 -5.41
C SER A 114 -14.20 -24.82 -6.45
N SER A 115 -14.30 -23.80 -7.32
CA SER A 115 -15.05 -23.91 -8.57
C SER A 115 -14.66 -25.19 -9.32
N GLY A 116 -15.66 -26.00 -9.67
CA GLY A 116 -15.47 -27.33 -10.28
C GLY A 116 -15.34 -28.50 -9.30
N TYR A 117 -15.66 -28.34 -8.01
CA TYR A 117 -15.71 -29.41 -7.00
C TYR A 117 -14.37 -30.10 -6.70
N ASN A 118 -13.25 -29.45 -7.03
CA ASN A 118 -11.94 -29.95 -6.64
C ASN A 118 -11.69 -29.64 -5.16
N LYS A 119 -11.31 -30.67 -4.40
CA LYS A 119 -10.93 -30.57 -2.99
C LYS A 119 -9.68 -29.70 -2.87
N ILE A 120 -9.77 -28.58 -2.17
CA ILE A 120 -8.67 -27.62 -1.97
C ILE A 120 -7.92 -27.92 -0.69
N PHE A 121 -8.67 -28.16 0.40
CA PHE A 121 -8.11 -28.67 1.64
C PHE A 121 -9.18 -29.42 2.45
N SER A 122 -8.77 -30.29 3.36
CA SER A 122 -9.67 -30.82 4.39
C SER A 122 -9.00 -31.05 5.72
N LEU A 123 -9.83 -31.04 6.76
CA LEU A 123 -9.49 -31.35 8.13
C LEU A 123 -10.30 -32.58 8.54
N THR A 124 -9.61 -33.61 9.05
CA THR A 124 -10.21 -34.84 9.58
C THR A 124 -9.82 -34.96 11.05
N PRO A 125 -10.63 -34.37 11.97
CA PRO A 125 -10.21 -34.16 13.35
C PRO A 125 -9.84 -35.42 14.12
N HIS A 126 -10.62 -36.49 13.97
CA HIS A 126 -10.44 -37.74 14.73
C HIS A 126 -9.15 -38.49 14.37
N LYS A 127 -8.58 -38.21 13.19
CA LYS A 127 -7.31 -38.76 12.70
C LYS A 127 -6.14 -37.79 12.90
N CYS A 128 -6.38 -36.59 13.41
CA CYS A 128 -5.42 -35.48 13.41
C CYS A 128 -4.83 -35.22 12.01
N HIS A 129 -5.61 -35.46 10.95
CA HIS A 129 -5.16 -35.37 9.56
C HIS A 129 -5.62 -34.06 8.92
N PHE A 130 -4.72 -33.48 8.15
CA PHE A 130 -4.94 -32.30 7.32
C PHE A 130 -4.48 -32.59 5.90
N PHE A 131 -5.34 -32.38 4.91
CA PHE A 131 -5.01 -32.54 3.48
C PHE A 131 -4.90 -31.17 2.81
N LEU A 132 -3.85 -30.99 2.00
CA LEU A 132 -3.61 -29.80 1.20
C LEU A 132 -3.39 -30.15 -0.27
N ALA A 133 -4.24 -29.62 -1.15
CA ALA A 133 -4.15 -29.86 -2.58
C ALA A 133 -3.01 -29.09 -3.26
N THR A 134 -2.52 -29.61 -4.38
CA THR A 134 -1.42 -29.05 -5.18
C THR A 134 -1.63 -27.59 -5.58
N LEU A 135 -2.86 -27.20 -5.91
CA LEU A 135 -3.19 -25.82 -6.31
C LEU A 135 -2.88 -24.83 -5.18
N LEU A 136 -3.44 -25.06 -3.99
CA LEU A 136 -3.24 -24.18 -2.84
C LEU A 136 -1.80 -24.25 -2.33
N ALA A 137 -1.20 -25.44 -2.34
CA ALA A 137 0.20 -25.62 -1.96
C ALA A 137 1.16 -24.80 -2.83
N LYS A 138 0.90 -24.71 -4.15
CA LYS A 138 1.71 -23.89 -5.07
C LYS A 138 1.61 -22.40 -4.76
N ILE A 139 0.40 -21.90 -4.49
CA ILE A 139 0.17 -20.48 -4.15
C ILE A 139 0.84 -20.14 -2.82
N LEU A 140 0.67 -21.01 -1.83
CA LEU A 140 1.24 -20.85 -0.49
C LEU A 140 2.73 -21.22 -0.42
N LYS A 141 3.35 -21.65 -1.53
CA LYS A 141 4.76 -22.08 -1.61
C LYS A 141 5.13 -23.18 -0.59
N VAL A 142 4.21 -24.12 -0.36
CA VAL A 142 4.40 -25.29 0.51
C VAL A 142 4.26 -26.59 -0.28
N ARG A 143 4.64 -27.72 0.33
CA ARG A 143 4.45 -29.03 -0.30
C ARG A 143 2.97 -29.45 -0.17
N PRO A 144 2.33 -30.00 -1.21
CA PRO A 144 1.02 -30.62 -1.09
C PRO A 144 1.11 -31.98 -0.40
N GLY A 145 -0.01 -32.47 0.13
CA GLY A 145 -0.09 -33.80 0.72
C GLY A 145 -0.99 -33.87 1.94
N VAL A 146 -0.87 -35.00 2.66
CA VAL A 146 -1.53 -35.22 3.96
C VAL A 146 -0.50 -34.99 5.06
N PHE A 147 -0.90 -34.22 6.07
CA PHE A 147 -0.09 -33.83 7.21
C PHE A 147 -0.79 -34.20 8.51
N GLY A 148 -0.02 -34.59 9.52
CA GLY A 148 -0.49 -34.58 10.90
C GLY A 148 -0.48 -33.14 11.43
N TYR A 149 -1.60 -32.68 12.00
CA TYR A 149 -1.65 -31.37 12.65
C TYR A 149 -1.50 -31.48 14.18
N LEU A 150 -0.92 -30.45 14.78
CA LEU A 150 -0.58 -30.39 16.21
C LEU A 150 -1.72 -29.81 17.07
N GLU A 151 -2.53 -28.92 16.49
CA GLU A 151 -3.68 -28.30 17.14
C GLU A 151 -4.61 -27.73 16.06
N CYS A 152 -5.91 -27.67 16.34
CA CYS A 152 -6.89 -26.94 15.56
C CYS A 152 -7.66 -25.99 16.48
N GLU A 153 -7.74 -24.72 16.11
CA GLU A 153 -8.50 -23.68 16.80
C GLU A 153 -9.52 -23.05 15.86
N VAL A 154 -10.69 -22.66 16.38
CA VAL A 154 -11.68 -21.89 15.62
C VAL A 154 -12.00 -20.63 16.39
N PHE A 155 -11.96 -19.48 15.72
CA PHE A 155 -12.24 -18.16 16.26
C PHE A 155 -13.51 -17.60 15.62
N ARG A 156 -14.36 -16.96 16.41
CA ARG A 156 -15.38 -16.03 15.93
C ARG A 156 -14.70 -14.74 15.50
N VAL A 157 -15.13 -14.19 14.37
CA VAL A 157 -14.66 -12.90 13.86
C VAL A 157 -15.72 -11.84 14.09
N GLU A 158 -15.37 -10.82 14.86
CA GLU A 158 -16.25 -9.73 15.25
C GLU A 158 -15.83 -8.44 14.54
N GLY A 159 -16.81 -7.63 14.10
CA GLY A 159 -16.56 -6.36 13.40
C GLY A 159 -16.65 -6.43 11.88
N ILE A 160 -16.87 -7.61 11.29
CA ILE A 160 -17.21 -7.76 9.87
C ILE A 160 -18.72 -7.60 9.69
N LYS A 161 -19.16 -6.66 8.85
CA LYS A 161 -20.55 -6.66 8.36
C LYS A 161 -20.73 -7.87 7.45
N ASP A 162 -21.70 -8.74 7.75
CA ASP A 162 -22.01 -9.96 6.99
C ASP A 162 -22.62 -9.62 5.62
N ASP A 163 -21.84 -8.92 4.78
CA ASP A 163 -22.14 -8.72 3.38
C ASP A 163 -21.12 -9.50 2.54
N GLY A 164 -21.59 -10.23 1.53
CA GLY A 164 -20.74 -10.92 0.57
C GLY A 164 -19.78 -9.99 -0.21
N GLY A 165 -19.98 -8.67 -0.10
CA GLY A 165 -19.10 -7.66 -0.68
C GLY A 165 -17.75 -7.55 0.03
N TYR A 166 -17.68 -7.82 1.33
CA TYR A 166 -16.45 -7.70 2.11
C TYR A 166 -15.32 -8.62 1.63
N ILE A 167 -15.62 -9.90 1.41
CA ILE A 167 -14.61 -10.86 0.91
C ILE A 167 -14.25 -10.59 -0.54
N ARG A 168 -15.22 -10.16 -1.35
CA ARG A 168 -14.95 -9.69 -2.71
C ARG A 168 -13.98 -8.49 -2.69
N ARG A 169 -14.15 -7.55 -1.75
CA ARG A 169 -13.28 -6.38 -1.59
C ARG A 169 -11.87 -6.77 -1.17
N ILE A 170 -11.68 -7.62 -0.15
CA ILE A 170 -10.33 -8.03 0.31
C ILE A 170 -9.61 -8.90 -0.72
N THR A 171 -10.33 -9.81 -1.39
CA THR A 171 -9.77 -10.64 -2.46
C THR A 171 -9.37 -9.78 -3.66
N GLY A 172 -10.30 -8.95 -4.14
CA GLY A 172 -10.02 -8.02 -5.24
C GLY A 172 -8.91 -7.03 -4.89
N ALA A 173 -8.82 -6.62 -3.63
CA ALA A 173 -7.76 -5.77 -3.13
C ALA A 173 -6.39 -6.44 -3.26
N THR A 174 -6.23 -7.67 -2.78
CA THR A 174 -4.93 -8.34 -2.81
C THR A 174 -4.48 -8.71 -4.22
N GLU A 175 -5.43 -9.14 -5.07
CA GLU A 175 -5.17 -9.34 -6.50
C GLU A 175 -4.72 -8.03 -7.15
N ARG A 176 -5.47 -6.95 -6.93
CA ARG A 176 -5.14 -5.62 -7.46
C ARG A 176 -3.78 -5.13 -6.98
N ARG A 177 -3.46 -5.32 -5.69
CA ARG A 177 -2.14 -5.00 -5.11
C ARG A 177 -1.02 -5.73 -5.85
N SER A 178 -1.19 -7.02 -6.09
CA SER A 178 -0.20 -7.84 -6.79
C SER A 178 -0.02 -7.41 -8.24
N THR A 179 -1.12 -7.10 -8.93
CA THR A 179 -1.10 -6.54 -10.29
C THR A 179 -0.40 -5.19 -10.33
N LEU A 180 -0.74 -4.25 -9.44
CA LEU A 180 -0.10 -2.94 -9.37
C LEU A 180 1.40 -3.04 -9.09
N LEU A 181 1.82 -3.92 -8.16
CA LEU A 181 3.23 -4.16 -7.89
C LEU A 181 3.95 -4.71 -9.13
N ALA A 182 3.34 -5.66 -9.84
CA ALA A 182 3.93 -6.22 -11.05
C ALA A 182 4.05 -5.16 -12.17
N GLU A 183 3.01 -4.35 -12.36
CA GLU A 183 3.04 -3.23 -13.31
C GLU A 183 4.16 -2.23 -12.98
N LEU A 184 4.25 -1.78 -11.73
CA LEU A 184 5.26 -0.80 -11.29
C LEU A 184 6.68 -1.36 -11.30
N ARG A 185 6.86 -2.67 -11.08
CA ARG A 185 8.16 -3.34 -11.21
C ARG A 185 8.63 -3.44 -12.66
N ASN A 186 7.69 -3.62 -13.59
CA ASN A 186 7.97 -3.73 -15.01
C ASN A 186 7.90 -2.38 -15.75
N TYR A 187 7.59 -1.29 -15.03
CA TYR A 187 7.50 0.05 -15.59
C TYR A 187 8.84 0.45 -16.22
N LYS A 188 8.74 1.14 -17.36
CA LYS A 188 9.85 1.80 -18.03
C LYS A 188 9.38 3.19 -18.46
N PRO A 189 10.22 4.23 -18.30
CA PRO A 189 9.92 5.57 -18.78
C PRO A 189 9.56 5.59 -20.27
N TYR A 190 8.67 6.50 -20.66
CA TYR A 190 8.24 6.66 -22.05
C TYR A 190 9.43 6.72 -23.03
N ALA A 191 9.39 5.84 -24.02
CA ALA A 191 10.39 5.69 -25.08
C ALA A 191 11.86 5.60 -24.60
N ASP A 192 12.09 5.15 -23.36
CA ASP A 192 13.41 5.11 -22.72
C ASP A 192 14.16 6.47 -22.80
N LEU A 193 13.43 7.59 -22.85
CA LEU A 193 14.00 8.95 -22.95
C LEU A 193 14.84 9.33 -21.72
N VAL A 194 14.54 8.75 -20.58
CA VAL A 194 15.30 8.91 -19.33
C VAL A 194 15.39 7.56 -18.64
N SER A 195 16.47 7.35 -17.87
CA SER A 195 16.66 6.09 -17.13
C SER A 195 15.85 6.03 -15.84
N GLU A 196 15.60 7.17 -15.21
CA GLU A 196 14.93 7.28 -13.92
C GLU A 196 13.98 8.49 -13.90
N ILE A 197 12.78 8.32 -13.35
CA ILE A 197 11.81 9.39 -13.13
C ILE A 197 12.02 10.03 -11.75
N HIS A 198 12.19 11.34 -11.69
CA HIS A 198 12.25 12.09 -10.43
C HIS A 198 10.92 12.77 -10.11
N ILE A 199 10.29 12.39 -8.99
CA ILE A 199 9.05 12.98 -8.50
C ILE A 199 9.35 13.82 -7.26
N LEU A 200 9.14 15.14 -7.35
CA LEU A 200 9.37 16.09 -6.28
C LEU A 200 8.14 16.26 -5.39
N LEU A 201 8.31 16.14 -4.07
CA LEU A 201 7.25 16.39 -3.10
C LEU A 201 7.38 17.81 -2.53
N LEU A 202 6.41 18.67 -2.80
CA LEU A 202 6.38 20.05 -2.28
C LEU A 202 5.14 20.27 -1.43
N GLY A 203 5.26 21.01 -0.32
CA GLY A 203 4.09 21.34 0.49
C GLY A 203 4.45 21.84 1.89
N PRO A 204 3.44 22.27 2.68
CA PRO A 204 3.63 22.81 4.01
C PRO A 204 4.37 21.86 4.97
N VAL A 205 4.93 22.41 6.05
CA VAL A 205 5.41 21.61 7.19
C VAL A 205 4.25 20.74 7.71
N GLY A 206 4.53 19.48 8.07
CA GLY A 206 3.52 18.56 8.60
C GLY A 206 2.54 17.96 7.58
N SER A 207 2.67 18.27 6.28
CA SER A 207 1.77 17.77 5.23
C SER A 207 1.96 16.29 4.87
N GLY A 208 3.00 15.63 5.39
CA GLY A 208 3.22 14.19 5.21
C GLY A 208 4.14 13.78 4.05
N LYS A 209 4.97 14.68 3.51
CA LYS A 209 5.96 14.40 2.45
C LYS A 209 6.88 13.22 2.78
N SER A 210 7.68 13.36 3.84
CA SER A 210 8.62 12.31 4.31
C SER A 210 7.91 11.01 4.67
N SER A 211 6.69 11.09 5.22
CA SER A 211 5.86 9.93 5.55
C SER A 211 5.41 9.18 4.30
N PHE A 212 5.01 9.89 3.24
CA PHE A 212 4.66 9.26 1.95
C PHE A 212 5.86 8.52 1.34
N ILE A 213 7.07 9.10 1.39
CA ILE A 213 8.30 8.45 0.91
C ILE A 213 8.56 7.15 1.68
N ASN A 214 8.53 7.20 3.01
CA ASN A 214 8.67 5.99 3.84
C ASN A 214 7.57 4.98 3.51
N SER A 215 6.35 5.43 3.21
CA SER A 215 5.23 4.55 2.87
C SER A 215 5.50 3.80 1.56
N VAL A 216 5.82 4.52 0.48
CA VAL A 216 6.17 3.91 -0.82
C VAL A 216 7.31 2.90 -0.65
N LYS A 217 8.39 3.28 0.04
CA LYS A 217 9.52 2.38 0.30
C LYS A 217 9.14 1.16 1.11
N SER A 218 8.22 1.29 2.07
CA SER A 218 7.75 0.18 2.89
C SER A 218 6.97 -0.84 2.07
N VAL A 219 6.12 -0.37 1.14
CA VAL A 219 5.36 -1.23 0.22
C VAL A 219 6.30 -2.12 -0.61
N PHE A 220 7.33 -1.52 -1.24
CA PHE A 220 8.27 -2.26 -2.09
C PHE A 220 9.26 -3.12 -1.29
N ARG A 221 9.60 -2.75 -0.06
CA ARG A 221 10.48 -3.58 0.80
C ARG A 221 9.75 -4.70 1.54
N GLY A 222 8.43 -4.59 1.72
CA GLY A 222 7.64 -5.53 2.51
C GLY A 222 7.74 -5.35 4.03
N HIS A 223 8.37 -4.27 4.50
CA HIS A 223 8.45 -3.93 5.93
C HIS A 223 8.55 -2.42 6.12
N MET A 224 8.21 -1.92 7.31
CA MET A 224 8.26 -0.50 7.60
C MET A 224 9.68 0.07 7.48
N THR A 225 9.78 1.26 6.88
CA THR A 225 11.04 1.99 6.68
C THR A 225 10.99 3.36 7.36
N ARG A 226 12.16 3.82 7.82
CA ARG A 226 12.33 5.09 8.55
C ARG A 226 13.50 5.90 7.98
N GLN A 227 13.66 5.86 6.65
CA GLN A 227 14.82 6.46 5.99
C GLN A 227 14.67 7.97 5.79
N ALA A 228 13.45 8.44 5.54
CA ALA A 228 13.13 9.86 5.58
C ALA A 228 12.79 10.27 7.01
N ALA A 229 13.35 11.39 7.46
CA ALA A 229 13.08 11.93 8.79
C ALA A 229 11.61 12.36 8.88
N VAL A 230 10.88 11.80 9.83
CA VAL A 230 9.47 12.12 10.10
C VAL A 230 9.38 12.60 11.54
N GLY A 231 8.68 13.70 11.75
CA GLY A 231 8.30 14.17 13.07
C GLY A 231 7.27 15.28 12.97
N SER A 232 6.72 15.66 14.12
CA SER A 232 5.76 16.76 14.25
C SER A 232 6.44 17.87 15.03
N ASP A 233 6.83 18.93 14.35
CA ASP A 233 7.37 20.14 14.96
C ASP A 233 6.80 21.37 14.27
N ILE A 234 6.90 22.54 14.90
CA ILE A 234 6.42 23.81 14.35
C ILE A 234 7.23 24.19 13.10
N THR A 235 8.53 23.90 13.11
CA THR A 235 9.45 24.14 12.00
C THR A 235 9.75 22.85 11.22
N SER A 236 10.24 22.97 10.00
CA SER A 236 10.56 21.81 9.16
C SER A 236 11.71 21.00 9.78
N ILE A 237 11.45 19.74 10.10
CA ILE A 237 12.49 18.77 10.51
C ILE A 237 13.35 18.35 9.32
N THR A 238 12.74 18.29 8.12
CA THR A 238 13.49 18.09 6.88
C THR A 238 14.18 19.39 6.51
N GLU A 239 15.48 19.47 6.73
CA GLU A 239 16.32 20.61 6.33
C GLU A 239 17.16 20.30 5.08
N LEU A 240 17.19 19.03 4.65
CA LEU A 240 17.96 18.56 3.51
C LEU A 240 17.06 18.30 2.30
N TYR A 241 17.52 18.67 1.11
CA TYR A 241 17.03 18.09 -0.14
C TYR A 241 17.51 16.65 -0.23
N ARG A 242 16.61 15.70 -0.44
CA ARG A 242 16.96 14.27 -0.41
C ARG A 242 16.33 13.53 -1.58
N ILE A 243 17.13 12.81 -2.34
CA ILE A 243 16.66 11.94 -3.42
C ILE A 243 16.64 10.50 -2.90
N TYR A 244 15.47 9.87 -2.90
CA TYR A 244 15.27 8.51 -2.39
C TYR A 244 15.02 7.53 -3.52
N SER A 245 15.96 6.61 -3.71
CA SER A 245 15.74 5.46 -4.57
C SER A 245 14.76 4.46 -3.96
N ILE A 246 13.91 3.91 -4.82
CA ILE A 246 12.98 2.83 -4.47
C ILE A 246 13.61 1.52 -4.93
N LYS A 247 13.75 0.56 -4.01
CA LYS A 247 14.30 -0.77 -4.29
C LYS A 247 13.21 -1.81 -4.11
N ASP A 248 13.19 -2.82 -4.98
CA ASP A 248 12.30 -3.97 -4.83
C ASP A 248 12.89 -4.97 -3.82
N GLY A 249 12.41 -4.94 -2.58
CA GLY A 249 13.02 -5.68 -1.47
C GLY A 249 14.26 -5.00 -0.88
N LYS A 250 14.89 -5.66 0.11
CA LYS A 250 16.01 -5.10 0.89
C LYS A 250 17.26 -4.87 0.04
N ASP A 251 17.60 -5.85 -0.79
CA ASP A 251 18.83 -5.89 -1.60
C ASP A 251 18.53 -6.02 -3.10
N GLY A 252 17.28 -5.78 -3.52
CA GLY A 252 16.91 -5.87 -4.93
C GLY A 252 17.28 -4.64 -5.74
N THR A 253 16.92 -4.71 -7.02
CA THR A 253 17.22 -3.68 -8.02
C THR A 253 16.46 -2.38 -7.72
N SER A 254 17.09 -1.25 -8.05
CA SER A 254 16.39 0.03 -8.06
C SER A 254 15.32 0.01 -9.15
N LEU A 255 14.14 0.55 -8.82
CA LEU A 255 13.09 0.82 -9.80
C LEU A 255 13.40 2.15 -10.51
N PRO A 256 12.93 2.35 -11.75
CA PRO A 256 13.28 3.53 -12.56
C PRO A 256 12.48 4.78 -12.15
N PHE A 257 12.28 4.98 -10.85
CA PHE A 257 11.66 6.16 -10.29
C PHE A 257 12.17 6.43 -8.87
N MET A 258 12.26 7.72 -8.54
CA MET A 258 12.84 8.26 -7.34
C MET A 258 11.87 9.29 -6.75
N LEU A 259 11.86 9.40 -5.42
CA LEU A 259 11.10 10.43 -4.72
C LEU A 259 12.05 11.45 -4.13
N CYS A 260 11.83 12.72 -4.43
CA CYS A 260 12.64 13.84 -3.94
C CYS A 260 11.89 14.57 -2.82
N ASP A 261 12.48 14.56 -1.62
CA ASP A 261 11.95 15.24 -0.44
C ASP A 261 12.54 16.64 -0.30
N THR A 262 11.73 17.57 0.20
CA THR A 262 12.15 18.94 0.43
C THR A 262 11.82 19.40 1.84
N MET A 263 12.50 20.47 2.26
CA MET A 263 12.04 21.28 3.38
C MET A 263 10.59 21.73 3.17
N GLY A 264 9.82 21.82 4.26
CA GLY A 264 8.44 22.27 4.21
C GLY A 264 8.33 23.76 3.87
N LEU A 265 7.24 24.12 3.20
CA LEU A 265 6.85 25.51 3.04
C LEU A 265 6.36 26.05 4.38
N ASP A 266 6.76 27.27 4.70
CA ASP A 266 6.31 28.01 5.89
C ASP A 266 5.72 29.35 5.44
N GLU A 267 4.78 29.91 6.18
CA GLU A 267 4.17 31.20 5.90
C GLU A 267 5.18 32.34 6.06
N LYS A 268 6.05 32.24 7.07
CA LYS A 268 7.07 33.23 7.38
C LYS A 268 8.24 33.11 6.41
N GLU A 269 8.63 34.23 5.82
CA GLU A 269 9.86 34.31 5.04
C GLU A 269 11.08 33.96 5.92
N GLY A 270 12.06 33.26 5.34
CA GLY A 270 13.27 32.87 6.05
C GLY A 270 13.11 31.74 7.07
N VAL A 271 11.96 31.04 7.10
CA VAL A 271 11.74 29.88 7.99
C VAL A 271 11.67 28.57 7.21
N GLY A 272 10.82 28.51 6.18
CA GLY A 272 10.64 27.32 5.33
C GLY A 272 11.43 27.38 4.03
N LEU A 273 11.15 26.43 3.13
CA LEU A 273 11.77 26.36 1.80
C LEU A 273 11.65 27.71 1.08
N CYS A 274 12.79 28.23 0.61
CA CYS A 274 12.84 29.43 -0.21
C CYS A 274 12.24 29.14 -1.59
N VAL A 275 11.27 29.93 -2.03
CA VAL A 275 10.61 29.73 -3.34
C VAL A 275 11.60 29.88 -4.49
N ASP A 276 12.62 30.73 -4.32
CA ASP A 276 13.68 30.95 -5.31
C ASP A 276 14.60 29.73 -5.51
N ASP A 277 14.59 28.75 -4.59
CA ASP A 277 15.29 27.48 -4.78
C ASP A 277 14.55 26.55 -5.76
N ILE A 278 13.22 26.68 -5.89
CA ILE A 278 12.37 25.73 -6.62
C ILE A 278 12.78 25.62 -8.09
N PRO A 279 13.02 26.71 -8.85
CA PRO A 279 13.48 26.60 -10.23
C PRO A 279 14.80 25.82 -10.37
N HIS A 280 15.69 25.90 -9.37
CA HIS A 280 16.96 25.18 -9.35
C HIS A 280 16.75 23.69 -9.04
N ILE A 281 15.82 23.36 -8.14
CA ILE A 281 15.40 21.98 -7.86
C ILE A 281 14.79 21.36 -9.13
N LEU A 282 13.83 22.06 -9.76
CA LEU A 282 13.12 21.56 -10.95
C LEU A 282 14.08 21.27 -12.12
N LYS A 283 15.11 22.11 -12.27
CA LYS A 283 16.14 21.92 -13.29
C LYS A 283 17.09 20.76 -12.97
N GLY A 284 17.13 20.23 -11.75
CA GLY A 284 18.10 19.21 -11.34
C GLY A 284 19.47 19.77 -10.93
N CYS A 285 19.57 21.08 -10.67
CA CYS A 285 20.82 21.73 -10.29
C CYS A 285 21.20 21.51 -8.81
N MET A 286 20.26 21.03 -8.00
CA MET A 286 20.44 20.84 -6.56
C MET A 286 20.95 19.42 -6.26
N PRO A 287 22.11 19.25 -5.61
CA PRO A 287 22.66 17.93 -5.33
C PRO A 287 21.92 17.22 -4.17
N ASP A 288 21.88 15.88 -4.18
CA ASP A 288 21.36 15.10 -3.03
C ASP A 288 22.09 15.51 -1.74
N ARG A 289 21.32 15.65 -0.66
CA ARG A 289 21.75 16.10 0.67
C ARG A 289 22.20 17.56 0.71
N TYR A 290 21.78 18.40 -0.23
CA TYR A 290 21.91 19.84 -0.08
C TYR A 290 21.18 20.31 1.18
N HIS A 291 21.85 21.12 2.01
CA HIS A 291 21.24 21.74 3.18
C HIS A 291 20.61 23.06 2.78
N PHE A 292 19.29 23.17 2.96
CA PHE A 292 18.55 24.37 2.58
C PHE A 292 18.93 25.54 3.49
N ASN A 293 19.11 26.71 2.86
CA ASN A 293 19.21 27.96 3.59
C ASN A 293 17.93 28.77 3.34
N PRO A 294 17.00 28.84 4.31
CA PRO A 294 15.74 29.57 4.16
C PRO A 294 15.90 31.05 3.79
N GLN A 295 17.05 31.64 4.11
CA GLN A 295 17.32 33.07 3.92
C GLN A 295 18.05 33.36 2.60
N LYS A 296 18.62 32.35 1.95
CA LYS A 296 19.43 32.56 0.75
C LYS A 296 19.33 31.38 -0.22
N PRO A 297 18.82 31.60 -1.44
CA PRO A 297 18.74 30.52 -2.41
C PRO A 297 20.12 30.04 -2.86
N ILE A 298 20.17 28.81 -3.35
CA ILE A 298 21.34 28.25 -4.00
C ILE A 298 21.71 29.11 -5.22
N THR A 299 23.01 29.21 -5.49
CA THR A 299 23.53 29.92 -6.65
C THR A 299 24.44 29.00 -7.45
N SER A 300 24.65 29.33 -8.73
CA SER A 300 25.58 28.60 -9.61
C SER A 300 27.04 28.59 -9.13
N ARG A 301 27.37 29.40 -8.12
CA ARG A 301 28.69 29.41 -7.46
C ARG A 301 28.84 28.32 -6.40
N HIS A 302 27.77 27.62 -6.05
CA HIS A 302 27.85 26.53 -5.08
C HIS A 302 28.74 25.41 -5.64
N PRO A 303 29.71 24.86 -4.89
CA PRO A 303 30.71 23.92 -5.42
C PRO A 303 30.13 22.68 -6.11
N ASN A 304 28.95 22.23 -5.64
CA ASN A 304 28.25 21.07 -6.15
C ASN A 304 27.02 21.44 -6.99
N PHE A 305 26.96 22.67 -7.51
CA PHE A 305 25.90 23.07 -8.46
C PHE A 305 26.15 22.38 -9.79
N THR A 306 25.19 21.57 -10.23
CA THR A 306 25.35 20.75 -11.44
C THR A 306 24.85 21.47 -12.69
N SER A 307 25.36 21.05 -13.86
CA SER A 307 24.77 21.36 -15.17
C SER A 307 23.95 20.14 -15.61
N PRO A 308 22.65 20.11 -15.30
CA PRO A 308 21.86 18.88 -15.34
C PRO A 308 21.45 18.46 -16.75
N SER A 309 21.46 17.15 -16.98
CA SER A 309 20.85 16.51 -18.16
C SER A 309 19.32 16.46 -18.05
N LEU A 310 18.63 15.90 -19.06
CA LEU A 310 17.19 15.68 -18.96
C LEU A 310 16.83 14.73 -17.80
N GLY A 311 17.61 13.66 -17.62
CA GLY A 311 17.36 12.66 -16.56
C GLY A 311 17.59 13.19 -15.13
N ASP A 312 18.37 14.26 -14.97
CA ASP A 312 18.59 14.89 -13.66
C ASP A 312 17.44 15.80 -13.22
N ARG A 313 16.57 16.19 -14.16
CA ARG A 313 15.45 17.12 -13.90
C ARG A 313 14.35 16.47 -13.08
N ILE A 314 13.50 17.31 -12.50
CA ILE A 314 12.23 16.85 -11.94
C ILE A 314 11.25 16.64 -13.09
N HIS A 315 10.62 15.46 -13.10
CA HIS A 315 9.69 15.04 -14.14
C HIS A 315 8.23 15.17 -13.69
N CYS A 316 7.97 15.12 -12.37
CA CYS A 316 6.67 15.40 -11.78
C CYS A 316 6.81 16.14 -10.45
N VAL A 317 5.91 17.09 -10.19
CA VAL A 317 5.72 17.72 -8.89
C VAL A 317 4.41 17.27 -8.27
N ALA A 318 4.49 16.74 -7.05
CA ALA A 318 3.34 16.44 -6.22
C ALA A 318 3.19 17.48 -5.11
N TYR A 319 2.12 18.28 -5.15
CA TYR A 319 1.75 19.20 -4.07
C TYR A 319 1.11 18.41 -2.92
N VAL A 320 1.88 18.17 -1.86
CA VAL A 320 1.48 17.37 -0.70
C VAL A 320 0.80 18.25 0.34
N LEU A 321 -0.49 17.99 0.58
CA LEU A 321 -1.33 18.72 1.53
C LEU A 321 -1.98 17.75 2.53
N ASP A 322 -2.17 18.20 3.77
CA ASP A 322 -2.97 17.46 4.76
C ASP A 322 -4.44 17.75 4.51
N ILE A 323 -5.23 16.71 4.21
CA ILE A 323 -6.65 16.87 3.89
C ILE A 323 -7.45 17.53 5.02
N ASN A 324 -7.02 17.33 6.27
CA ASN A 324 -7.68 17.83 7.47
C ASN A 324 -7.36 19.31 7.75
N CYS A 325 -6.36 19.88 7.06
CA CYS A 325 -5.93 21.25 7.25
C CYS A 325 -6.25 22.18 6.07
N ILE A 326 -6.82 21.66 4.97
CA ILE A 326 -7.10 22.45 3.75
C ILE A 326 -7.93 23.71 4.05
N ASN A 327 -9.02 23.56 4.82
CA ASN A 327 -9.91 24.67 5.16
C ASN A 327 -9.29 25.69 6.13
N ASN A 328 -8.15 25.33 6.75
CA ASN A 328 -7.43 26.15 7.73
C ASN A 328 -6.15 26.76 7.14
N LEU A 329 -5.91 26.61 5.83
CA LEU A 329 -4.79 27.27 5.16
C LEU A 329 -4.97 28.80 5.25
N THR A 330 -3.95 29.49 5.73
CA THR A 330 -3.93 30.95 5.78
C THR A 330 -3.84 31.55 4.38
N SER A 331 -4.21 32.83 4.26
CA SER A 331 -4.04 33.60 3.02
C SER A 331 -2.59 33.58 2.52
N GLU A 332 -1.64 33.70 3.45
CA GLU A 332 -0.21 33.73 3.22
C GLU A 332 0.28 32.40 2.63
N MET A 333 -0.15 31.27 3.21
CA MET A 333 0.18 29.95 2.68
C MET A 333 -0.44 29.72 1.29
N VAL A 334 -1.69 30.17 1.07
CA VAL A 334 -2.35 30.07 -0.24
C VAL A 334 -1.60 30.87 -1.31
N VAL A 335 -1.15 32.09 -0.99
CA VAL A 335 -0.32 32.90 -1.89
C VAL A 335 0.99 32.18 -2.20
N LYS A 336 1.66 31.63 -1.19
CA LYS A 336 2.91 30.89 -1.39
C LYS A 336 2.71 29.64 -2.26
N LEU A 337 1.66 28.85 -2.03
CA LEU A 337 1.33 27.70 -2.88
C LEU A 337 1.08 28.09 -4.34
N LYS A 338 0.42 29.23 -4.58
CA LYS A 338 0.22 29.76 -5.94
C LYS A 338 1.53 30.19 -6.60
N GLN A 339 2.41 30.87 -5.88
CA GLN A 339 3.75 31.23 -6.38
C GLN A 339 4.56 30.00 -6.77
N VAL A 340 4.62 28.99 -5.88
CA VAL A 340 5.27 27.72 -6.19
C VAL A 340 4.68 27.09 -7.45
N LYS A 341 3.35 27.10 -7.56
CA LYS A 341 2.65 26.53 -8.71
C LYS A 341 2.93 27.29 -10.02
N GLU A 342 3.12 28.59 -9.97
CA GLU A 342 3.56 29.39 -11.12
C GLU A 342 4.97 28.99 -11.58
N GLU A 343 5.92 28.79 -10.66
CA GLU A 343 7.27 28.32 -11.01
C GLU A 343 7.29 26.92 -11.64
N VAL A 344 6.46 26.01 -11.13
CA VAL A 344 6.30 24.66 -11.68
C VAL A 344 5.67 24.70 -13.07
N LEU A 345 4.64 25.53 -13.26
CA LEU A 345 3.97 25.71 -14.55
C LEU A 345 4.93 26.28 -15.60
N ASN A 346 5.73 27.29 -15.23
CA ASN A 346 6.73 27.91 -16.10
C ASN A 346 7.84 26.91 -16.50
N SER A 347 8.11 25.92 -15.66
CA SER A 347 9.08 24.85 -15.94
C SER A 347 8.49 23.76 -16.86
N GLY A 348 7.17 23.74 -17.06
CA GLY A 348 6.47 22.79 -17.92
C GLY A 348 6.50 21.35 -17.41
N VAL A 349 6.62 21.13 -16.10
CA VAL A 349 6.73 19.80 -15.49
C VAL A 349 5.35 19.23 -15.17
N ALA A 350 5.17 17.91 -15.25
CA ALA A 350 3.92 17.26 -14.86
C ALA A 350 3.55 17.60 -13.40
N GLN A 351 2.27 17.78 -13.09
CA GLN A 351 1.86 18.20 -11.76
C GLN A 351 0.60 17.49 -11.26
N VAL A 352 0.64 17.09 -10.00
CA VAL A 352 -0.48 16.46 -9.26
C VAL A 352 -0.60 17.07 -7.87
N ALA A 353 -1.77 16.99 -7.25
CA ALA A 353 -1.91 17.20 -5.80
C ALA A 353 -2.04 15.86 -5.09
N LEU A 354 -1.42 15.74 -3.92
CA LEU A 354 -1.49 14.58 -3.05
C LEU A 354 -2.06 14.99 -1.70
N LEU A 355 -3.28 14.58 -1.41
CA LEU A 355 -3.94 14.83 -0.14
C LEU A 355 -3.68 13.63 0.79
N THR A 356 -2.95 13.87 1.87
CA THR A 356 -2.55 12.85 2.84
C THR A 356 -3.49 12.84 4.05
N LYS A 357 -3.30 11.85 4.94
CA LYS A 357 -4.07 11.67 6.20
C LYS A 357 -5.57 11.48 5.97
N VAL A 358 -5.90 10.75 4.91
CA VAL A 358 -7.27 10.41 4.55
C VAL A 358 -7.80 9.34 5.52
N GLU A 359 -8.77 9.72 6.33
CA GLU A 359 -9.48 8.78 7.20
C GLU A 359 -10.49 7.94 6.39
N ASN A 360 -10.84 6.75 6.91
CA ASN A 360 -11.87 5.87 6.34
C ASN A 360 -11.66 5.51 4.85
N TYR A 361 -10.40 5.35 4.41
CA TYR A 361 -10.07 4.96 3.03
C TYR A 361 -10.71 3.63 2.58
N HIS A 362 -11.16 2.78 3.51
CA HIS A 362 -11.98 1.60 3.19
C HIS A 362 -13.30 1.96 2.46
N GLU A 363 -13.88 3.14 2.71
CA GLU A 363 -15.05 3.65 1.98
C GLU A 363 -14.70 4.18 0.59
N VAL A 364 -13.45 4.64 0.42
CA VAL A 364 -12.88 5.14 -0.84
C VAL A 364 -12.67 4.00 -1.85
N LEU A 365 -12.49 2.76 -1.37
CA LEU A 365 -12.27 1.57 -2.20
C LEU A 365 -13.56 0.89 -2.73
N GLN A 366 -14.71 1.58 -2.76
CA GLN A 366 -15.96 0.95 -3.22
C GLN A 366 -16.01 0.64 -4.73
N ASP A 367 -16.37 -0.62 -5.01
CA ASP A 367 -16.81 -1.25 -6.26
C ASP A 367 -15.89 -1.22 -7.49
N ASN A 368 -14.81 -0.43 -7.54
CA ASN A 368 -13.82 -0.49 -8.63
C ASN A 368 -12.42 0.04 -8.25
N PHE A 369 -12.10 0.21 -6.96
CA PHE A 369 -10.82 0.77 -6.46
C PHE A 369 -10.44 2.16 -7.03
N LEU A 370 -11.33 2.80 -7.79
CA LEU A 370 -11.10 4.06 -8.54
C LEU A 370 -12.20 5.10 -8.32
N ASN A 371 -13.23 4.80 -7.52
CA ASN A 371 -14.30 5.75 -7.23
C ASN A 371 -14.07 6.45 -5.89
N MET A 372 -13.08 7.36 -5.87
CA MET A 372 -12.74 8.26 -4.74
C MET A 372 -13.83 9.32 -4.44
N LYS A 373 -15.12 9.03 -4.68
CA LYS A 373 -16.18 10.05 -4.77
C LYS A 373 -17.24 10.04 -3.67
N LYS A 374 -17.13 9.26 -2.58
CA LYS A 374 -18.30 9.02 -1.71
C LYS A 374 -18.38 9.72 -0.36
N SER A 375 -17.32 10.29 0.21
CA SER A 375 -17.50 11.12 1.42
C SER A 375 -17.70 12.59 1.01
N VAL A 376 -18.76 13.23 1.54
CA VAL A 376 -19.08 14.65 1.28
C VAL A 376 -17.91 15.55 1.70
N THR A 377 -17.22 15.18 2.77
CA THR A 377 -16.06 15.88 3.31
C THR A 377 -14.91 15.91 2.29
N SER A 378 -14.52 14.75 1.72
CA SER A 378 -13.44 14.70 0.74
C SER A 378 -13.74 15.51 -0.52
N GLN A 379 -15.01 15.62 -0.94
CA GLN A 379 -15.35 16.42 -2.13
C GLN A 379 -15.13 17.91 -1.95
N SER A 380 -15.53 18.49 -0.81
CA SER A 380 -15.35 19.94 -0.58
C SER A 380 -13.86 20.31 -0.51
N GLN A 381 -13.06 19.47 0.13
CA GLN A 381 -11.60 19.61 0.21
C GLN A 381 -10.94 19.50 -1.17
N ILE A 382 -11.36 18.55 -2.00
CA ILE A 382 -10.90 18.41 -3.39
C ILE A 382 -11.22 19.67 -4.19
N MET A 383 -12.44 20.23 -4.04
CA MET A 383 -12.83 21.45 -4.74
C MET A 383 -12.00 22.67 -4.29
N GLU A 384 -11.71 22.79 -3.00
CA GLU A 384 -10.90 23.91 -2.50
C GLU A 384 -9.44 23.81 -2.99
N VAL A 385 -8.86 22.60 -2.98
CA VAL A 385 -7.53 22.36 -3.55
C VAL A 385 -7.52 22.64 -5.06
N GLN A 386 -8.55 22.21 -5.78
CA GLN A 386 -8.71 22.51 -7.21
C GLN A 386 -8.77 24.02 -7.45
N LYS A 387 -9.40 24.80 -6.57
CA LYS A 387 -9.43 26.27 -6.66
C LYS A 387 -8.09 26.92 -6.32
N ILE A 388 -7.37 26.41 -5.33
CA ILE A 388 -6.06 26.94 -4.91
C ILE A 388 -4.99 26.68 -5.98
N LEU A 389 -4.86 25.43 -6.42
CA LEU A 389 -3.81 25.00 -7.33
C LEU A 389 -4.22 25.11 -8.80
N ASN A 390 -5.52 25.19 -9.10
CA ASN A 390 -6.07 25.18 -10.47
C ASN A 390 -5.48 24.04 -11.32
N ILE A 391 -5.59 22.82 -10.80
CA ILE A 391 -5.25 21.57 -11.49
C ILE A 391 -6.52 20.74 -11.72
N PRO A 392 -6.55 19.87 -12.74
CA PRO A 392 -7.72 19.03 -13.00
C PRO A 392 -8.02 18.10 -11.81
N ILE A 393 -9.31 17.85 -11.54
CA ILE A 393 -9.74 17.01 -10.42
C ILE A 393 -9.13 15.61 -10.49
N TYR A 394 -8.95 15.06 -11.69
CA TYR A 394 -8.34 13.73 -11.85
C TYR A 394 -6.84 13.70 -11.49
N ASN A 395 -6.18 14.85 -11.36
CA ASN A 395 -4.81 14.98 -10.84
C ASN A 395 -4.77 15.26 -9.33
N ILE A 396 -5.91 15.20 -8.62
CA ILE A 396 -5.98 15.31 -7.16
C ILE A 396 -6.12 13.91 -6.58
N LEU A 397 -5.02 13.44 -5.99
CA LEU A 397 -4.84 12.08 -5.51
C LEU A 397 -5.00 12.03 -4.00
N LEU A 398 -5.65 10.99 -3.49
CA LEU A 398 -5.89 10.79 -2.05
C LEU A 398 -5.02 9.63 -1.53
N VAL A 399 -4.37 9.80 -0.39
CA VAL A 399 -3.56 8.75 0.24
C VAL A 399 -3.67 8.74 1.77
N ASP A 400 -3.63 7.55 2.36
CA ASP A 400 -3.28 7.37 3.77
C ASP A 400 -1.89 6.74 3.86
N ASN A 401 -1.02 7.36 4.67
CA ASN A 401 0.40 7.01 4.77
C ASN A 401 0.65 6.12 5.98
N TYR A 402 1.75 5.37 5.98
CA TYR A 402 2.25 4.58 7.12
C TYR A 402 2.94 5.44 8.20
N ALA A 403 2.37 6.60 8.52
CA ALA A 403 2.99 7.54 9.47
C ALA A 403 2.97 7.02 10.92
N SER A 404 1.89 6.32 11.30
CA SER A 404 1.64 5.85 12.67
C SER A 404 1.48 4.32 12.75
N ASP A 405 1.71 3.62 11.64
CA ASP A 405 1.49 2.18 11.54
C ASP A 405 2.77 1.40 11.85
N TRP A 406 2.60 0.31 12.58
CA TRP A 406 3.71 -0.57 12.95
C TRP A 406 3.98 -1.67 11.93
N GLU A 407 2.98 -2.05 11.14
CA GLU A 407 3.10 -3.09 10.11
C GLU A 407 2.26 -2.74 8.86
N PRO A 408 2.56 -3.34 7.68
CA PRO A 408 1.88 -3.04 6.43
C PRO A 408 0.39 -3.42 6.42
N ASP A 409 -0.40 -2.66 5.68
CA ASP A 409 -1.83 -2.86 5.41
C ASP A 409 -2.06 -3.02 3.90
N PRO A 410 -2.53 -4.18 3.42
CA PRO A 410 -2.76 -4.42 1.99
C PRO A 410 -3.68 -3.40 1.30
N LEU A 411 -4.64 -2.80 2.02
CA LEU A 411 -5.56 -1.82 1.46
C LEU A 411 -4.89 -0.44 1.32
N LYS A 412 -4.05 -0.05 2.28
CA LYS A 412 -3.21 1.16 2.15
C LYS A 412 -2.18 0.99 1.02
N ASP A 413 -1.59 -0.19 0.90
CA ASP A 413 -0.64 -0.51 -0.19
C ASP A 413 -1.27 -0.22 -1.56
N ILE A 414 -2.52 -0.65 -1.80
CA ILE A 414 -3.21 -0.40 -3.07
C ILE A 414 -3.37 1.09 -3.32
N LEU A 415 -3.73 1.87 -2.30
CA LEU A 415 -3.88 3.31 -2.41
C LEU A 415 -2.53 3.94 -2.81
N ILE A 416 -1.47 3.62 -2.07
CA ILE A 416 -0.11 4.13 -2.30
C ILE A 416 0.38 3.76 -3.72
N LEU A 417 0.21 2.50 -4.13
CA LEU A 417 0.61 2.02 -5.45
C LEU A 417 -0.21 2.66 -6.58
N SER A 418 -1.51 2.87 -6.36
CA SER A 418 -2.39 3.52 -7.35
C SER A 418 -2.06 4.99 -7.53
N VAL A 419 -1.71 5.68 -6.45
CA VAL A 419 -1.21 7.07 -6.50
C VAL A 419 0.09 7.14 -7.28
N LEU A 420 1.06 6.27 -6.96
CA LEU A 420 2.34 6.24 -7.66
C LEU A 420 2.17 5.93 -9.14
N LYS A 421 1.30 4.98 -9.51
CA LYS A 421 0.96 4.69 -10.90
C LYS A 421 0.44 5.92 -11.63
N GLN A 422 -0.48 6.67 -11.02
CA GLN A 422 -1.04 7.89 -11.63
C GLN A 422 0.03 8.99 -11.79
N MET A 423 0.94 9.13 -10.82
CA MET A 423 2.08 10.06 -10.96
C MET A 423 2.96 9.69 -12.15
N LEU A 424 3.29 8.41 -12.33
CA LEU A 424 4.11 7.93 -13.45
C LEU A 424 3.39 8.10 -14.80
N GLN A 425 2.08 7.85 -14.85
CA GLN A 425 1.28 8.10 -16.06
C GLN A 425 1.30 9.58 -16.45
N ALA A 426 1.16 10.50 -15.48
CA ALA A 426 1.27 11.93 -15.75
C ALA A 426 2.67 12.33 -16.25
N VAL A 427 3.72 11.61 -15.84
CA VAL A 427 5.08 11.81 -16.36
C VAL A 427 5.20 11.31 -17.79
N ASP A 428 4.66 10.13 -18.11
CA ASP A 428 4.72 9.59 -19.47
C ASP A 428 4.02 10.52 -20.47
N ASP A 429 2.83 11.05 -20.11
CA ASP A 429 2.11 12.04 -20.92
C ASP A 429 2.96 13.31 -21.15
N TYR A 430 3.70 13.74 -20.12
CA TYR A 430 4.61 14.88 -20.23
C TYR A 430 5.82 14.57 -21.13
N LEU A 431 6.42 13.39 -21.00
CA LEU A 431 7.58 12.97 -21.80
C LEU A 431 7.20 12.81 -23.28
N GLU A 432 5.99 12.34 -23.56
CA GLU A 432 5.44 12.22 -24.91
C GLU A 432 5.25 13.59 -25.60
N ASP A 433 4.86 14.63 -24.84
CA ASP A 433 4.66 16.00 -25.37
C ASP A 433 5.97 16.82 -25.50
N LEU A 434 7.12 16.24 -25.16
CA LEU A 434 8.40 16.95 -25.31
C LEU A 434 8.72 17.24 -26.78
N PRO A 435 9.18 18.46 -27.11
CA PRO A 435 9.49 18.82 -28.48
C PRO A 435 10.67 18.00 -29.04
N PRO A 436 10.68 17.66 -30.34
CA PRO A 436 11.67 16.76 -30.97
C PRO A 436 13.14 17.18 -30.79
N GLN A 437 13.40 18.48 -30.66
CA GLN A 437 14.74 19.02 -30.47
C GLN A 437 15.35 18.61 -29.12
N ARG A 438 14.52 18.34 -28.10
CA ARG A 438 14.97 17.86 -26.79
C ARG A 438 15.15 16.33 -26.76
N THR A 439 14.45 15.59 -27.62
CA THR A 439 14.59 14.13 -27.73
C THR A 439 15.80 13.74 -28.58
N ASP A 440 16.21 14.57 -29.55
CA ASP A 440 17.43 14.34 -30.36
C ASP A 440 18.74 14.47 -29.56
N GLU A 441 18.81 15.37 -28.55
CA GLU A 441 19.96 15.43 -27.64
C GLU A 441 20.08 14.14 -26.81
N VAL A 442 18.95 13.58 -26.38
CA VAL A 442 18.88 12.31 -25.63
C VAL A 442 19.30 11.13 -26.50
N ALA A 443 18.77 11.02 -27.73
CA ALA A 443 19.11 9.93 -28.65
C ALA A 443 20.61 9.91 -29.01
N ARG A 444 21.25 11.08 -29.09
CA ARG A 444 22.70 11.18 -29.35
C ARG A 444 23.54 10.75 -28.15
N VAL A 445 23.13 11.08 -26.92
CA VAL A 445 23.84 10.67 -25.69
C VAL A 445 23.70 9.16 -25.45
N SER A 446 22.52 8.58 -25.69
CA SER A 446 22.28 7.13 -25.54
C SER A 446 23.01 6.27 -26.57
N GLN A 447 23.34 6.80 -27.75
CA GLN A 447 24.14 6.09 -28.75
C GLN A 447 25.65 6.11 -28.44
N LEU A 448 26.13 7.15 -27.74
CA LEU A 448 27.54 7.26 -27.34
C LEU A 448 27.91 6.30 -26.20
N SER A 449 26.96 5.94 -25.32
CA SER A 449 27.21 5.01 -24.20
C SER A 449 27.17 3.52 -24.57
N ILE A 450 26.83 3.18 -25.81
CA ILE A 450 26.81 1.80 -26.33
C ILE A 450 28.12 1.48 -27.09
N CYS A 451 28.98 2.47 -27.29
CA CYS A 451 30.28 2.33 -27.93
C CYS A 451 31.42 2.64 -26.95
N ASP A 452 31.53 1.88 -25.85
CA ASP A 452 32.76 1.75 -25.05
C ASP A 452 32.88 0.35 -24.42
#